data_AF-A0A2M6W3F2-F1
#
_entry.id   AF-A0A2M6W3F2-F1
#
_cell.length_a   1.000
_cell.length_b   1.000
_cell.length_c   1.000
_cell.angle_alpha   90.00
_cell.angle_beta   90.00
_cell.angle_gamma   90.00
#
_symmetry.space_group_name_H-M   'P 1'
#
loop_
_entity.id
_entity.type
_entity.pdbx_description
1 polymer ?
#
loop_
_entity_poly.entity_id
_entity_poly.type
_entity_poly.pdbx_seq_one_letter_code
_entity_poly.pdbx_strand_id
1 'polypeptide(L)'
;MKEKGFNATTLLDPAGLHPGDVSTADEYAQLALRAFSYADIRATTTTPSADMSSKSSSTRIHVHTTDRLLDSRSQEILGGKTGYLDEAQYNFVVLTRHASGRELLLVMLGADSSDQRFIESNQIIDWANQSLK
;
A
#
# COMPACT_ATOMS: atom_id res chain seq x y z
N MET A 1 -1.89 18.36 -8.71
CA MET A 1 -2.87 17.46 -8.05
C MET A 1 -4.30 17.99 -8.13
N LYS A 2 -4.55 19.26 -7.79
CA LYS A 2 -5.86 19.91 -7.91
C LYS A 2 -6.54 19.74 -9.28
N GLU A 3 -5.79 19.94 -10.38
CA GLU A 3 -6.30 19.76 -11.75
C GLU A 3 -6.74 18.31 -12.06
N LYS A 4 -6.25 17.33 -11.29
CA LYS A 4 -6.64 15.91 -11.39
C LYS A 4 -7.79 15.54 -10.44
N GLY A 5 -8.38 16.51 -9.75
CA GLY A 5 -9.48 16.34 -8.80
C GLY A 5 -9.06 16.06 -7.36
N PHE A 6 -7.76 16.10 -7.05
CA PHE A 6 -7.25 15.92 -5.68
C PHE A 6 -6.98 17.27 -5.04
N ASN A 7 -7.89 17.70 -4.18
CA ASN A 7 -7.88 19.03 -3.59
C ASN A 7 -7.04 19.09 -2.31
N ALA A 8 -6.94 17.97 -1.59
CA ALA A 8 -6.17 17.84 -0.36
C ALA A 8 -4.79 17.18 -0.58
N THR A 9 -4.54 16.57 -1.74
CA THR A 9 -3.25 15.97 -2.05
C THR A 9 -2.23 16.99 -2.59
N THR A 10 -1.06 17.04 -1.97
CA THR A 10 0.17 17.68 -2.48
C THR A 10 1.29 16.66 -2.48
N LEU A 11 1.97 16.48 -3.62
CA LEU A 11 3.13 15.61 -3.77
C LEU A 11 4.27 16.46 -4.35
N LEU A 12 5.36 16.56 -3.60
CA LEU A 12 6.53 17.40 -3.87
C LEU A 12 7.70 16.56 -4.39
N ASP A 13 7.73 15.26 -4.09
CA ASP A 13 8.70 14.34 -4.64
C ASP A 13 8.09 12.96 -4.98
N PRO A 14 8.72 12.17 -5.88
CA PRO A 14 8.18 10.88 -6.31
C PRO A 14 8.46 9.73 -5.33
N ALA A 15 9.40 9.89 -4.40
CA ALA A 15 9.79 8.86 -3.44
C ALA A 15 8.98 8.95 -2.12
N GLY A 16 8.30 10.07 -1.86
CA GLY A 16 7.53 10.28 -0.64
C GLY A 16 8.42 10.62 0.56
N LEU A 17 9.56 11.28 0.33
CA LEU A 17 10.54 11.62 1.37
C LEU A 17 10.40 13.06 1.87
N HIS A 18 9.55 13.87 1.22
CA HIS A 18 9.32 15.25 1.58
C HIS A 18 8.17 15.34 2.60
N PRO A 19 8.36 15.96 3.78
CA PRO A 19 7.32 16.03 4.82
C PRO A 19 6.12 16.91 4.42
N GLY A 20 6.28 17.72 3.38
CA GLY A 20 5.18 18.45 2.72
C GLY A 20 4.31 17.60 1.79
N ASP A 21 4.61 16.30 1.62
CA ASP A 21 3.71 15.37 0.95
C ASP A 21 2.53 15.08 1.86
N VAL A 22 1.35 15.53 1.43
CA VAL A 22 0.12 15.47 2.22
C VAL A 22 -0.98 14.88 1.36
N SER A 23 -1.81 14.03 1.94
CA SER A 23 -3.04 13.52 1.32
C SER A 23 -4.04 13.14 2.42
N THR A 24 -5.27 12.82 2.02
CA THR A 24 -6.26 12.17 2.88
C THR A 24 -6.37 10.69 2.53
N ALA A 25 -6.94 9.89 3.44
CA ALA A 25 -7.20 8.48 3.17
C ALA A 25 -8.10 8.27 1.94
N ASP A 26 -9.11 9.13 1.77
CA ASP A 26 -10.02 9.10 0.62
C ASP A 26 -9.31 9.40 -0.72
N GLU A 27 -8.59 10.52 -0.79
CA GLU A 27 -7.89 10.90 -2.03
C GLU A 27 -6.78 9.90 -2.37
N TYR A 28 -6.11 9.35 -1.35
CA TYR A 28 -5.10 8.31 -1.54
C TYR A 28 -5.71 6.97 -1.98
N ALA A 29 -6.91 6.63 -1.50
CA ALA A 29 -7.64 5.45 -1.97
C ALA A 29 -7.96 5.56 -3.46
N GLN A 30 -8.41 6.74 -3.90
CA GLN A 30 -8.68 7.01 -5.31
C GLN A 30 -7.39 7.01 -6.18
N LEU A 31 -6.24 7.44 -5.62
CA LEU A 31 -4.94 7.33 -6.28
C LEU A 31 -4.51 5.87 -6.41
N ALA A 32 -4.63 5.10 -5.34
CA ALA A 32 -4.26 3.69 -5.30
C ALA A 32 -5.11 2.86 -6.27
N LEU A 33 -6.43 3.09 -6.35
CA LEU A 33 -7.29 2.43 -7.35
C LEU A 33 -6.83 2.71 -8.78
N ARG A 34 -6.44 3.96 -9.08
CA ARG A 34 -5.89 4.32 -10.40
C ARG A 34 -4.55 3.63 -10.64
N ALA A 35 -3.64 3.61 -9.67
CA ALA A 35 -2.34 2.96 -9.78
C ALA A 35 -2.48 1.44 -9.95
N PHE A 36 -3.34 0.80 -9.17
CA PHE A 36 -3.60 -0.63 -9.27
C PHE A 36 -4.41 -1.02 -10.50
N SER A 37 -4.91 -0.08 -11.32
CA SER A 37 -5.47 -0.43 -12.63
C SER A 37 -4.39 -0.93 -13.61
N TYR A 38 -3.14 -0.51 -13.43
CA TYR A 38 -2.01 -0.93 -14.26
C TYR A 38 -1.52 -2.32 -13.82
N ALA A 39 -1.51 -3.28 -14.76
CA ALA A 39 -1.13 -4.66 -14.47
C ALA A 39 0.31 -4.79 -13.93
N ASP A 40 1.24 -4.03 -14.47
CA ASP A 40 2.65 -4.04 -14.05
C ASP A 40 2.83 -3.55 -12.61
N ILE A 41 2.03 -2.57 -12.18
CA ILE A 41 2.05 -2.08 -10.80
C ILE A 41 1.54 -3.20 -9.87
N ARG A 42 0.40 -3.83 -10.19
CA ARG A 42 -0.11 -4.96 -9.38
C ARG A 42 0.94 -6.05 -9.25
N ALA A 43 1.45 -6.55 -10.38
CA ALA A 43 2.44 -7.62 -10.42
C ALA A 43 3.70 -7.29 -9.61
N THR A 44 4.19 -6.05 -9.71
CA THR A 44 5.36 -5.60 -8.96
C THR A 44 5.06 -5.53 -7.46
N THR A 45 3.92 -4.94 -7.07
CA THR A 45 3.57 -4.73 -5.66
C THR A 45 3.21 -6.02 -4.93
N THR A 46 2.85 -7.08 -5.65
CA THR A 46 2.56 -8.40 -5.09
C THR A 46 3.73 -9.38 -5.18
N THR A 47 4.91 -8.91 -5.59
CA THR A 47 6.12 -9.75 -5.65
C THR A 47 6.74 -9.88 -4.25
N PRO A 48 6.83 -11.09 -3.66
CA PRO A 48 7.33 -11.26 -2.29
C PRO A 48 8.80 -10.90 -2.12
N SER A 49 9.62 -11.20 -3.12
CA SER A 49 11.02 -10.83 -3.16
C SER A 49 11.57 -10.74 -4.58
N ALA A 50 12.68 -10.01 -4.73
CA ALA A 50 13.40 -9.87 -5.98
C ALA A 50 14.91 -9.85 -5.74
N ASP A 51 15.66 -10.52 -6.60
CA ASP A 51 17.11 -10.40 -6.68
C ASP A 51 17.48 -9.26 -7.63
N MET A 52 18.22 -8.28 -7.14
CA MET A 52 18.72 -7.16 -7.92
C MET A 52 20.25 -7.20 -7.98
N SER A 53 20.81 -6.82 -9.12
CA SER A 53 22.25 -6.67 -9.29
C SER A 53 22.62 -5.22 -9.55
N SER A 54 23.72 -4.78 -8.95
CA SER A 54 24.32 -3.50 -9.31
C SER A 54 24.88 -3.58 -10.73
N LYS A 55 24.74 -2.50 -11.50
CA LYS A 55 25.40 -2.38 -12.81
C LYS A 55 26.91 -2.12 -12.67
N SER A 56 27.36 -1.57 -11.54
CA SER A 56 28.74 -1.13 -11.31
C SER A 56 29.52 -2.05 -10.38
N SER A 57 28.88 -3.04 -9.74
CA SER A 57 29.55 -4.00 -8.86
C SER A 57 28.96 -5.41 -9.02
N SER A 58 29.71 -6.43 -8.61
CA SER A 58 29.22 -7.81 -8.53
C SER A 58 28.24 -8.05 -7.37
N THR A 59 27.82 -6.99 -6.67
CA THR A 59 26.89 -7.07 -5.54
C THR A 59 25.51 -7.50 -6.02
N ARG A 60 25.02 -8.62 -5.46
CA ARG A 60 23.63 -9.04 -5.54
C ARG A 60 22.92 -8.64 -4.26
N ILE A 61 21.74 -8.06 -4.39
CA ILE A 61 20.90 -7.61 -3.29
C ILE A 61 19.60 -8.38 -3.39
N HIS A 62 19.28 -9.13 -2.35
CA HIS A 62 17.98 -9.76 -2.20
C HIS A 62 17.05 -8.80 -1.45
N VAL A 63 15.94 -8.42 -2.08
CA VAL A 63 14.97 -7.49 -1.50
C VAL A 63 13.67 -8.21 -1.24
N HIS A 64 13.14 -8.05 -0.02
CA HIS A 64 11.84 -8.55 0.37
C HIS A 64 10.82 -7.42 0.39
N THR A 65 9.58 -7.76 0.08
CA THR A 65 8.44 -6.89 0.34
C THR A 65 8.35 -6.55 1.83
N THR A 66 7.94 -5.33 2.12
CA THR A 66 7.57 -4.92 3.48
C THR A 66 6.10 -5.18 3.80
N ASP A 67 5.29 -5.52 2.79
CA ASP A 67 3.88 -5.84 2.97
C ASP A 67 3.74 -7.24 3.56
N ARG A 68 3.37 -7.30 4.84
CA ARG A 68 3.23 -8.56 5.58
C ARG A 68 1.93 -9.29 5.27
N LEU A 69 0.98 -8.66 4.57
CA LEU A 69 -0.28 -9.30 4.18
C LEU A 69 -0.13 -10.17 2.94
N LEU A 70 0.97 -10.07 2.19
CA LEU A 70 1.22 -10.94 1.04
C LEU A 70 1.29 -12.43 1.41
N ASP A 71 1.67 -12.73 2.66
CA ASP A 71 1.68 -14.10 3.20
C ASP A 71 0.30 -14.52 3.77
N SER A 72 -0.72 -13.68 3.66
CA SER A 72 -2.07 -13.97 4.17
C SER A 72 -2.71 -15.14 3.41
N ARG A 73 -3.39 -16.01 4.17
CA ARG A 73 -4.16 -17.14 3.63
C ARG A 73 -5.65 -16.86 3.52
N SER A 74 -6.14 -15.79 4.15
CA SER A 74 -7.58 -15.50 4.22
C SER A 74 -8.10 -14.74 3.00
N GLN A 75 -7.20 -14.08 2.26
CA GLN A 75 -7.55 -13.22 1.13
C GLN A 75 -6.39 -13.11 0.14
N GLU A 76 -6.74 -12.91 -1.12
CA GLU A 76 -5.76 -12.60 -2.17
C GLU A 76 -5.37 -11.12 -2.07
N ILE A 77 -4.08 -10.81 -2.12
CA ILE A 77 -3.58 -9.44 -2.20
C ILE A 77 -3.36 -9.08 -3.67
N LEU A 78 -4.05 -8.05 -4.14
CA LEU A 78 -4.01 -7.58 -5.53
C LEU A 78 -3.05 -6.41 -5.73
N GLY A 79 -2.65 -5.76 -4.64
CA GLY A 79 -1.67 -4.68 -4.63
C GLY A 79 -1.53 -4.09 -3.24
N GLY A 80 -0.37 -3.52 -2.94
CA GLY A 80 -0.12 -2.95 -1.62
C GLY A 80 1.11 -2.03 -1.59
N LYS A 81 1.12 -1.13 -0.61
CA LYS A 81 2.28 -0.27 -0.32
C LYS A 81 2.28 0.17 1.13
N THR A 82 3.43 0.03 1.79
CA THR A 82 3.71 0.58 3.13
C THR A 82 4.40 1.93 3.02
N GLY A 83 4.26 2.78 4.05
CA GLY A 83 4.99 4.05 4.16
C GLY A 83 5.38 4.35 5.59
N TYR A 84 6.45 5.15 5.76
CA TYR A 84 6.86 5.71 7.04
C TYR A 84 7.67 7.00 6.84
N LEU A 85 7.32 8.03 7.60
CA LEU A 85 8.13 9.22 7.90
C LEU A 85 7.87 9.56 9.37
N ASP A 86 8.78 10.27 10.02
CA ASP A 86 8.58 10.70 11.42
C ASP A 86 7.34 11.60 11.53
N GLU A 87 7.04 12.42 10.52
CA GLU A 87 5.88 13.31 10.45
C GLU A 87 4.56 12.58 10.09
N ALA A 88 4.64 11.42 9.45
CA ALA A 88 3.47 10.70 8.92
C ALA A 88 3.20 9.36 9.62
N GLN A 89 4.07 8.96 10.55
CA GLN A 89 4.07 7.65 11.23
C GLN A 89 3.90 6.49 10.23
N TYR A 90 3.28 5.39 10.65
CA TYR A 90 3.19 4.17 9.83
C TYR A 90 1.91 4.14 8.98
N ASN A 91 2.10 4.11 7.66
CA ASN A 91 1.04 4.13 6.67
C ASN A 91 0.97 2.81 5.90
N PHE A 92 -0.21 2.47 5.40
CA PHE A 92 -0.43 1.29 4.57
C PHE A 92 -1.61 1.47 3.63
N VAL A 93 -1.47 1.02 2.39
CA VAL A 93 -2.58 0.84 1.46
C VAL A 93 -2.54 -0.58 0.93
N VAL A 94 -3.70 -1.22 0.84
CA VAL A 94 -3.82 -2.58 0.33
C VAL A 94 -5.13 -2.76 -0.43
N LEU A 95 -5.06 -3.43 -1.57
CA LEU A 95 -6.21 -3.93 -2.32
C LEU A 95 -6.26 -5.44 -2.13
N THR A 96 -7.35 -5.94 -1.55
CA THR A 96 -7.55 -7.37 -1.32
C THR A 96 -8.75 -7.89 -2.09
N ARG A 97 -8.79 -9.20 -2.32
CA ARG A 97 -9.96 -9.93 -2.82
C ARG A 97 -10.31 -11.07 -1.88
N HIS A 98 -11.53 -11.02 -1.37
CA HIS A 98 -12.09 -12.08 -0.54
C HIS A 98 -12.54 -13.27 -1.40
N ALA A 99 -12.69 -14.46 -0.79
CA ALA A 99 -13.15 -15.67 -1.47
C ALA A 99 -14.53 -15.53 -2.15
N SER A 100 -15.37 -14.60 -1.69
CA SER A 100 -16.64 -14.26 -2.35
C SER A 100 -16.47 -13.49 -3.66
N GLY A 101 -15.24 -13.12 -4.04
CA GLY A 101 -14.93 -12.31 -5.22
C GLY A 101 -14.99 -10.80 -5.00
N ARG A 102 -15.36 -10.35 -3.79
CA ARG A 102 -15.39 -8.92 -3.47
C ARG A 102 -13.98 -8.38 -3.27
N GLU A 103 -13.71 -7.24 -3.91
CA GLU A 103 -12.49 -6.47 -3.72
C GLU A 103 -12.69 -5.36 -2.70
N LEU A 104 -11.67 -5.12 -1.87
CA LEU A 104 -11.65 -4.08 -0.87
C LEU A 104 -10.31 -3.34 -0.91
N LEU A 105 -10.36 -2.01 -1.04
CA LEU A 105 -9.19 -1.17 -0.87
C LEU A 105 -9.24 -0.49 0.50
N LEU A 106 -8.21 -0.71 1.30
CA LEU A 106 -8.03 -0.08 2.60
C LEU A 106 -6.86 0.88 2.56
N VAL A 107 -7.03 2.06 3.15
CA VAL A 107 -5.97 3.02 3.42
C VAL A 107 -5.90 3.29 4.92
N MET A 108 -4.72 3.11 5.48
CA MET A 108 -4.38 3.37 6.87
C MET A 108 -3.30 4.44 6.91
N LEU A 109 -3.57 5.51 7.66
CA LEU A 109 -2.65 6.61 7.86
C LEU A 109 -2.40 6.81 9.36
N GLY A 110 -1.14 7.05 9.75
CA GLY A 110 -0.80 7.48 11.10
C GLY A 110 -0.88 6.40 12.19
N ALA A 111 -0.59 5.13 11.86
CA ALA A 111 -0.49 4.11 12.92
C ALA A 111 0.77 4.32 13.77
N ASP A 112 0.69 4.07 15.07
CA ASP A 112 1.80 4.32 16.01
C ASP A 112 2.99 3.36 15.81
N SER A 113 2.75 2.19 15.21
CA SER A 113 3.80 1.22 14.93
C SER A 113 3.56 0.43 13.64
N SER A 114 4.64 -0.14 13.09
CA SER A 114 4.53 -1.06 11.95
C SER A 114 3.68 -2.28 12.25
N ASP A 115 3.60 -2.73 13.50
CA ASP A 115 2.80 -3.91 13.85
C ASP A 115 1.33 -3.54 13.92
N GLN A 116 1.03 -2.41 14.57
CA GLN A 116 -0.32 -1.90 14.71
C GLN A 116 -0.98 -1.64 13.35
N ARG A 117 -0.24 -1.10 12.36
CA ARG A 117 -0.82 -0.88 11.03
C ARG A 117 -1.37 -2.16 10.40
N PHE A 118 -0.69 -3.29 10.59
CA PHE A 118 -1.10 -4.56 10.00
C PHE A 118 -2.19 -5.23 10.82
N ILE A 119 -2.14 -5.12 12.15
CA ILE A 119 -3.19 -5.64 13.04
C ILE A 119 -4.51 -4.95 12.74
N GLU A 120 -4.53 -3.62 12.76
CA GLU A 120 -5.75 -2.84 12.52
C GLU A 120 -6.25 -3.03 11.08
N SER A 121 -5.35 -3.10 10.09
CA SER A 121 -5.76 -3.33 8.70
C SER A 121 -6.46 -4.67 8.55
N ASN A 122 -5.90 -5.75 9.12
CA ASN A 122 -6.54 -7.06 9.09
C ASN A 122 -7.90 -7.04 9.79
N GLN A 123 -8.02 -6.41 10.96
CA GLN A 123 -9.29 -6.29 11.68
C GLN A 123 -10.36 -5.58 10.87
N ILE A 124 -10.01 -4.47 10.22
CA ILE A 124 -10.95 -3.71 9.38
C ILE A 124 -11.35 -4.52 8.15
N ILE A 125 -10.40 -5.19 7.51
CA ILE A 125 -10.68 -6.02 6.33
C ILE A 125 -11.60 -7.20 6.72
N ASP A 126 -11.33 -7.88 7.82
CA ASP A 126 -12.16 -8.97 8.33
C ASP A 126 -13.57 -8.48 8.69
N TRP A 127 -13.67 -7.35 9.38
CA TRP A 127 -14.94 -6.71 9.71
C TRP A 127 -15.74 -6.37 8.46
N ALA A 128 -15.10 -5.77 7.46
CA ALA A 128 -15.73 -5.39 6.21
C ALA A 128 -16.19 -6.63 5.41
N ASN A 129 -15.40 -7.70 5.42
CA ASN A 129 -15.76 -8.96 4.78
C ASN A 129 -16.96 -9.65 5.43
N GLN A 130 -17.15 -9.50 6.74
CA GLN A 130 -18.29 -10.04 7.48
C GLN A 130 -19.54 -9.16 7.41
N SER A 131 -19.35 -7.83 7.39
CA SER A 131 -20.45 -6.86 7.57
C SER A 131 -21.07 -6.41 6.26
N LEU A 132 -20.27 -6.32 5.19
CA LEU A 132 -20.76 -5.97 3.87
C LEU A 132 -21.32 -7.24 3.21
N LYS A 133 -22.55 -7.18 2.72
CA LYS A 133 -23.18 -8.28 1.96
C LYS A 133 -22.91 -8.08 0.48
#